data_AF-A0A143XWG7-F1
#
_entry.id   AF-A0A143XWG7-F1
#
_cell.length_a   1.000
_cell.length_b   1.000
_cell.length_c   1.000
_cell.angle_alpha   90.00
_cell.angle_beta   90.00
_cell.angle_gamma   90.00
#
_symmetry.space_group_name_H-M   'P 1'
#
loop_
_entity.id
_entity.type
_entity.pdbx_description
1 polymer ?
#
loop_
_entity_poly.entity_id
_entity_poly.type
_entity_poly.pdbx_seq_one_letter_code
_entity_poly.pdbx_strand_id
1 'polypeptide(L)'
;MSILSQIGIVVLIGCIIFILIRSNKTLKEASEEGEHFVDEWALRQQKKEERALEKEERRQEKAERLRDKKESKKNKKELLYEEEESWDREEERDEDADNDQEDGWNSEPEQSAGDRNAGREKIISMDQYRNPGIVLVQLDEAHRPTARVRVTRLPFTIGRSADNMLVLDDLCVARKHCRIVEKNGAFILEDVGTANKLFAGGAVTDHVVLSDQTTFYIGNVEFRVEMGMTRSGSTHLYQGAGERYYE
;
A
#
# COMPACT_ATOMS: atom_id res chain seq x y z
N MET A 1 -42.44 -39.67 52.69
CA MET A 1 -41.19 -39.36 51.97
C MET A 1 -40.26 -38.64 52.93
N SER A 2 -38.96 -38.96 52.92
CA SER A 2 -38.01 -38.39 53.89
C SER A 2 -37.74 -36.91 53.63
N ILE A 3 -37.63 -36.11 54.69
CA ILE A 3 -37.39 -34.65 54.62
C ILE A 3 -36.15 -34.30 53.78
N LEU A 4 -35.11 -35.14 53.87
CA LEU A 4 -33.89 -35.10 53.04
C LEU A 4 -34.18 -35.09 51.53
N SER A 5 -35.18 -35.83 51.06
CA SER A 5 -35.57 -35.89 49.64
C SER A 5 -36.28 -34.61 49.18
N GLN A 6 -37.09 -33.99 50.05
CA GLN A 6 -37.77 -32.73 49.72
C GLN A 6 -36.77 -31.58 49.58
N ILE A 7 -35.76 -31.50 50.47
CA ILE A 7 -34.69 -30.50 50.39
C ILE A 7 -33.92 -30.64 49.06
N GLY A 8 -33.55 -31.87 48.66
CA GLY A 8 -32.85 -32.11 47.40
C GLY A 8 -33.63 -31.66 46.16
N ILE A 9 -34.95 -31.86 46.13
CA ILE A 9 -35.82 -31.43 45.03
C ILE A 9 -35.86 -29.89 44.94
N VAL A 10 -35.98 -29.18 46.07
CA VAL A 10 -36.02 -27.70 46.09
C VAL A 10 -34.69 -27.11 45.60
N VAL A 11 -33.55 -27.67 46.01
CA VAL A 11 -32.22 -27.24 45.52
C VAL A 11 -32.09 -27.48 44.02
N LEU A 12 -32.53 -28.64 43.52
CA LEU A 12 -32.47 -28.98 42.10
C LEU A 12 -33.32 -28.03 41.23
N ILE A 13 -34.55 -27.73 41.67
CA ILE A 13 -35.42 -26.73 41.01
C ILE A 13 -34.77 -25.35 41.01
N GLY A 14 -34.18 -24.92 42.14
CA GLY A 14 -33.45 -23.66 42.24
C GLY A 14 -32.27 -23.55 41.26
N CYS A 15 -31.48 -24.62 41.12
CA CYS A 15 -30.39 -24.69 40.15
C CYS A 15 -30.88 -24.58 38.69
N ILE A 16 -31.98 -25.25 38.33
CA ILE A 16 -32.57 -25.16 36.98
C ILE A 16 -33.03 -23.72 36.69
N ILE A 17 -33.74 -23.09 37.62
CA ILE A 17 -34.21 -21.70 37.47
C ILE A 17 -33.02 -20.74 37.33
N PHE A 18 -31.97 -20.91 38.13
CA PHE A 18 -30.75 -20.09 38.05
C PHE A 18 -30.05 -20.22 36.69
N ILE A 19 -29.91 -21.45 36.17
CA ILE A 19 -29.34 -21.71 34.84
C ILE A 19 -30.18 -21.01 33.75
N LEU A 20 -31.51 -21.18 33.77
CA LEU A 20 -32.41 -20.56 32.79
C LEU A 20 -32.35 -19.03 32.81
N ILE A 21 -32.30 -18.40 33.99
CA ILE A 21 -32.16 -16.94 34.13
C ILE A 21 -30.79 -16.48 33.58
N ARG A 22 -29.70 -17.19 33.91
CA ARG A 22 -28.36 -16.85 33.42
C ARG A 22 -28.27 -16.99 31.90
N SER A 23 -28.78 -18.08 31.34
CA SER A 23 -28.83 -18.30 29.89
C SER A 23 -29.68 -17.27 29.15
N ASN A 24 -30.80 -16.81 29.74
CA ASN A 24 -31.61 -15.75 29.14
C ASN A 24 -30.85 -14.42 29.06
N LYS A 25 -30.10 -14.05 30.10
CA LYS A 25 -29.25 -12.84 30.07
C LYS A 25 -28.17 -12.92 28.99
N THR A 26 -27.44 -14.02 28.91
CA THR A 26 -26.40 -14.20 27.88
C THR A 26 -26.96 -14.18 26.45
N LEU A 27 -28.22 -14.60 26.26
CA LEU A 27 -28.89 -14.50 24.95
C LEU A 27 -29.27 -13.06 24.58
N LYS A 28 -29.63 -12.22 25.56
CA LYS A 28 -29.87 -10.79 25.31
C LYS A 28 -28.59 -10.04 24.98
N GLU A 29 -27.54 -10.26 25.78
CA GLU A 29 -26.21 -9.68 25.56
C GLU A 29 -25.70 -10.03 24.14
N ALA A 30 -25.80 -11.30 23.72
CA ALA A 30 -25.44 -11.72 22.37
C ALA A 30 -26.35 -11.16 21.26
N SER A 31 -27.62 -10.84 21.56
CA SER A 31 -28.54 -10.21 20.59
C SER A 31 -28.20 -8.74 20.38
N GLU A 32 -27.94 -8.00 21.47
CA GLU A 32 -27.56 -6.58 21.43
C GLU A 32 -26.20 -6.38 20.74
N GLU A 33 -25.24 -7.27 20.98
CA GLU A 33 -23.96 -7.31 20.24
C GLU A 33 -24.16 -7.61 18.74
N GLY A 34 -25.09 -8.49 18.40
CA GLY A 34 -25.43 -8.84 17.02
C GLY A 34 -26.05 -7.69 16.23
N GLU A 35 -26.99 -6.95 16.84
CA GLU A 35 -27.62 -5.78 16.22
C GLU A 35 -26.59 -4.66 15.97
N HIS A 36 -25.76 -4.34 16.97
CA HIS A 36 -24.70 -3.34 16.84
C HIS A 36 -23.69 -3.68 15.72
N PHE A 37 -23.39 -4.96 15.50
CA PHE A 37 -22.50 -5.41 14.42
C PHE A 37 -23.10 -5.18 13.03
N VAL A 38 -24.41 -5.42 12.85
CA VAL A 38 -25.10 -5.22 11.55
C VAL A 38 -25.13 -3.74 11.18
N ASP A 39 -25.40 -2.86 12.14
CA ASP A 39 -25.39 -1.41 11.92
C ASP A 39 -24.00 -0.89 11.56
N GLU A 40 -22.94 -1.33 12.25
CA GLU A 40 -21.57 -0.92 11.93
C GLU A 40 -21.11 -1.45 10.55
N TRP A 41 -21.57 -2.64 10.16
CA TRP A 41 -21.30 -3.21 8.84
C TRP A 41 -21.96 -2.40 7.71
N ALA A 42 -23.23 -2.01 7.88
CA ALA A 42 -23.97 -1.21 6.91
C ALA A 42 -23.31 0.17 6.69
N LEU A 43 -22.93 0.85 7.78
CA LEU A 43 -22.21 2.12 7.77
C LEU A 43 -20.87 2.03 7.02
N ARG A 44 -20.16 0.90 7.13
CA ARG A 44 -18.91 0.66 6.40
C ARG A 44 -19.13 0.45 4.89
N GLN A 45 -20.24 -0.13 4.45
CA GLN A 45 -20.55 -0.24 3.01
C GLN A 45 -20.89 1.14 2.41
N GLN A 46 -21.79 1.90 3.04
CA GLN A 46 -22.13 3.26 2.57
C GLN A 46 -20.88 4.14 2.44
N LYS A 47 -20.01 4.14 3.45
CA LYS A 47 -18.74 4.91 3.44
C LYS A 47 -17.73 4.40 2.41
N LYS A 48 -17.84 3.15 1.96
CA LYS A 48 -17.01 2.57 0.89
C LYS A 48 -17.54 2.96 -0.49
N GLU A 49 -18.85 3.03 -0.66
CA GLU A 49 -19.54 3.51 -1.86
C GLU A 49 -19.34 5.02 -2.07
N GLU A 50 -19.52 5.83 -1.03
CA GLU A 50 -19.22 7.27 -1.02
C GLU A 50 -17.78 7.55 -1.46
N ARG A 51 -16.80 6.83 -0.89
CA ARG A 51 -15.37 6.90 -1.28
C ARG A 51 -15.07 6.33 -2.67
N ALA A 52 -15.96 5.57 -3.27
CA ALA A 52 -15.83 5.12 -4.66
C ALA A 52 -16.32 6.22 -5.60
N LEU A 53 -17.47 6.82 -5.31
CA LEU A 53 -18.05 7.96 -6.03
C LEU A 53 -17.09 9.17 -6.03
N GLU A 54 -16.57 9.58 -4.86
CA GLU A 54 -15.60 10.68 -4.73
C GLU A 54 -14.32 10.43 -5.57
N LYS A 55 -13.87 9.17 -5.68
CA LYS A 55 -12.73 8.81 -6.53
C LYS A 55 -13.06 8.83 -8.01
N GLU A 56 -14.30 8.53 -8.39
CA GLU A 56 -14.75 8.54 -9.77
C GLU A 56 -14.98 9.97 -10.26
N GLU A 57 -15.65 10.81 -9.48
CA GLU A 57 -15.80 12.25 -9.72
C GLU A 57 -14.44 12.94 -9.90
N ARG A 58 -13.50 12.72 -8.98
CA ARG A 58 -12.11 13.24 -9.11
C ARG A 58 -11.34 12.66 -10.30
N ARG A 59 -11.73 11.51 -10.85
CA ARG A 59 -11.17 10.99 -12.11
C ARG A 59 -11.79 11.66 -13.34
N GLN A 60 -13.09 11.96 -13.29
CA GLN A 60 -13.80 12.70 -14.34
C GLN A 60 -13.27 14.14 -14.42
N GLU A 61 -13.20 14.85 -13.29
CA GLU A 61 -12.65 16.22 -13.21
C GLU A 61 -11.20 16.29 -13.74
N LYS A 62 -10.35 15.32 -13.39
CA LYS A 62 -8.99 15.22 -13.94
C LYS A 62 -8.97 14.94 -15.43
N ALA A 63 -9.90 14.14 -15.95
CA ALA A 63 -10.01 13.85 -17.38
C ALA A 63 -10.50 15.07 -18.18
N GLU A 64 -11.41 15.86 -17.61
CA GLU A 64 -11.91 17.13 -18.16
C GLU A 64 -10.80 18.18 -18.21
N ARG A 65 -10.14 18.48 -17.08
CA ARG A 65 -8.96 19.37 -17.05
C ARG A 65 -7.84 18.97 -18.02
N LEU A 66 -7.72 17.67 -18.35
CA LEU A 66 -6.77 17.16 -19.36
C LEU A 66 -7.28 17.31 -20.80
N ARG A 67 -8.59 17.38 -21.04
CA ARG A 67 -9.19 17.76 -22.34
C ARG A 67 -9.00 19.25 -22.59
N ASP A 68 -9.38 20.10 -21.64
CA ASP A 68 -9.23 21.56 -21.76
C ASP A 68 -7.78 21.95 -22.02
N LYS A 69 -6.83 21.31 -21.33
CA LYS A 69 -5.39 21.53 -21.52
C LYS A 69 -4.85 20.99 -22.85
N LYS A 70 -5.53 20.03 -23.49
CA LYS A 70 -5.22 19.60 -24.86
C LYS A 70 -5.82 20.54 -25.89
N GLU A 71 -7.04 21.01 -25.66
CA GLU A 71 -7.75 21.94 -26.54
C GLU A 71 -7.08 23.33 -26.55
N SER A 72 -6.77 23.88 -25.37
CA SER A 72 -5.96 25.10 -25.25
C SER A 72 -4.58 24.97 -25.93
N LYS A 73 -3.95 23.80 -25.87
CA LYS A 73 -2.70 23.51 -26.62
C LYS A 73 -2.93 23.40 -28.13
N LYS A 74 -4.06 22.86 -28.57
CA LYS A 74 -4.44 22.81 -30.00
C LYS A 74 -4.65 24.23 -30.50
N ASN A 75 -5.53 24.99 -29.86
CA ASN A 75 -5.83 26.37 -30.24
C ASN A 75 -4.57 27.25 -30.22
N LYS A 76 -3.68 27.11 -29.22
CA LYS A 76 -2.40 27.82 -29.21
C LYS A 76 -1.46 27.41 -30.36
N LYS A 77 -1.48 26.13 -30.78
CA LYS A 77 -0.73 25.68 -31.96
C LYS A 77 -1.35 26.20 -33.25
N GLU A 78 -2.68 26.26 -33.32
CA GLU A 78 -3.45 26.79 -34.46
C GLU A 78 -3.16 28.29 -34.65
N LEU A 79 -3.20 29.06 -33.56
CA LEU A 79 -2.80 30.48 -33.52
C LEU A 79 -1.33 30.70 -33.96
N LEU A 80 -0.41 29.82 -33.56
CA LEU A 80 0.99 29.88 -33.98
C LEU A 80 1.17 29.62 -35.49
N TYR A 81 0.36 28.74 -36.08
CA TYR A 81 0.35 28.51 -37.53
C TYR A 81 -0.26 29.69 -38.30
N GLU A 82 -1.33 30.30 -37.79
CA GLU A 82 -1.91 31.52 -38.38
C GLU A 82 -0.97 32.75 -38.24
N GLU A 83 -0.16 32.80 -37.18
CA GLU A 83 0.85 33.84 -36.97
C GLU A 83 2.08 33.63 -37.89
N GLU A 84 2.51 32.39 -38.13
CA GLU A 84 3.56 32.05 -39.12
C GLU A 84 3.13 32.37 -40.56
N GLU A 85 1.87 32.08 -40.97
CA GLU A 85 1.34 32.45 -42.30
C GLU A 85 1.19 33.97 -42.52
N SER A 86 1.36 34.79 -41.47
CA SER A 86 1.36 36.26 -41.59
C SER A 86 2.73 36.85 -41.93
N TRP A 87 3.83 36.09 -41.86
CA TRP A 87 5.19 36.59 -42.15
C TRP A 87 5.70 36.26 -43.56
N ASP A 88 5.02 35.40 -44.31
CA ASP A 88 5.35 35.04 -45.71
C ASP A 88 4.77 36.05 -46.75
N ARG A 89 4.75 37.35 -46.43
CA ARG A 89 4.43 38.40 -47.40
C ARG A 89 5.10 39.76 -47.11
N GLU A 90 6.41 39.82 -47.33
CA GLU A 90 7.04 40.96 -48.01
C GLU A 90 8.36 40.49 -48.67
N GLU A 91 8.77 41.15 -49.75
CA GLU A 91 9.63 40.57 -50.81
C GLU A 91 11.14 40.60 -50.52
N GLU A 92 11.88 39.78 -51.30
CA GLU A 92 13.32 39.86 -51.48
C GLU A 92 13.79 41.31 -51.80
N ARG A 93 14.84 41.80 -51.11
CA ARG A 93 15.81 42.68 -51.80
C ARG A 93 17.21 42.78 -51.18
N ASP A 94 18.17 42.35 -51.97
CA ASP A 94 19.53 42.86 -52.24
C ASP A 94 20.53 43.20 -51.11
N GLU A 95 21.70 42.54 -51.24
CA GLU A 95 23.07 43.09 -51.23
C GLU A 95 23.72 43.69 -49.96
N ASP A 96 24.82 43.01 -49.57
CA ASP A 96 26.15 43.55 -49.21
C ASP A 96 26.48 44.25 -47.86
N ALA A 97 27.76 44.05 -47.52
CA ALA A 97 28.67 44.87 -46.69
C ALA A 97 28.64 44.77 -45.14
N ASP A 98 29.76 44.22 -44.64
CA ASP A 98 30.64 44.72 -43.57
C ASP A 98 30.11 45.35 -42.26
N ASN A 99 30.72 44.87 -41.16
CA ASN A 99 31.34 45.63 -40.06
C ASN A 99 30.72 45.52 -38.65
N ASP A 100 31.58 45.09 -37.74
CA ASP A 100 31.66 45.27 -36.28
C ASP A 100 30.70 46.27 -35.59
N GLN A 101 30.08 45.83 -34.48
CA GLN A 101 30.21 46.49 -33.16
C GLN A 101 29.73 45.56 -32.02
N GLU A 102 30.46 45.51 -30.91
CA GLU A 102 29.97 45.01 -29.61
C GLU A 102 28.98 46.01 -28.97
N ASP A 103 27.98 45.51 -28.23
CA ASP A 103 27.34 46.15 -27.05
C ASP A 103 26.23 45.17 -26.56
N GLY A 104 25.87 45.02 -25.28
CA GLY A 104 26.36 45.57 -24.02
C GLY A 104 25.42 45.11 -22.90
N TRP A 105 25.95 44.70 -21.74
CA TRP A 105 25.13 44.26 -20.59
C TRP A 105 24.43 45.44 -19.89
N ASN A 106 23.19 45.25 -19.39
CA ASN A 106 22.79 45.25 -17.95
C ASN A 106 21.25 45.32 -17.82
N SER A 107 20.57 44.48 -17.03
CA SER A 107 20.04 44.77 -15.66
C SER A 107 18.63 44.13 -15.57
N GLU A 108 18.00 43.79 -14.44
CA GLU A 108 18.39 43.56 -13.03
C GLU A 108 17.30 42.65 -12.37
N PRO A 109 17.43 42.17 -11.11
CA PRO A 109 16.67 41.00 -10.64
C PRO A 109 15.32 41.33 -9.96
N GLU A 110 14.30 40.51 -10.20
CA GLU A 110 13.09 40.50 -9.36
C GLU A 110 13.05 39.28 -8.43
N GLN A 111 13.10 39.59 -7.13
CA GLN A 111 12.89 38.65 -6.05
C GLN A 111 11.39 38.36 -5.90
N SER A 112 10.96 37.10 -6.00
CA SER A 112 9.72 36.67 -5.34
C SER A 112 9.91 35.34 -4.62
N ALA A 113 9.88 35.41 -3.29
CA ALA A 113 9.88 34.27 -2.40
C ALA A 113 8.49 33.60 -2.41
N GLY A 114 8.23 32.79 -3.44
CA GLY A 114 7.06 31.91 -3.51
C GLY A 114 7.45 30.48 -3.15
N ASP A 115 7.08 30.01 -1.95
CA ASP A 115 7.20 28.61 -1.55
C ASP A 115 6.30 27.74 -2.44
N ARG A 116 6.91 27.20 -3.50
CA ARG A 116 6.26 26.36 -4.51
C ARG A 116 6.46 24.86 -4.22
N ASN A 117 6.56 24.46 -2.95
CA ASN A 117 6.73 23.05 -2.57
C ASN A 117 5.41 22.26 -2.43
N ALA A 118 4.35 22.68 -3.12
CA ALA A 118 3.10 21.94 -3.26
C ALA A 118 2.96 21.42 -4.70
N GLY A 119 3.42 20.19 -4.97
CA GLY A 119 3.27 19.58 -6.30
C GLY A 119 4.51 18.86 -6.84
N ARG A 120 5.59 18.74 -6.07
CA ARG A 120 6.61 17.71 -6.36
C ARG A 120 5.94 16.35 -6.13
N GLU A 121 5.50 15.72 -7.22
CA GLU A 121 5.37 14.26 -7.25
C GLU A 121 6.64 13.71 -6.61
N LYS A 122 6.52 12.97 -5.51
CA LYS A 122 7.69 12.31 -4.94
C LYS A 122 8.19 11.36 -6.01
N ILE A 123 9.28 11.77 -6.68
CA ILE A 123 10.13 10.87 -7.43
C ILE A 123 10.66 9.91 -6.37
N ILE A 124 9.94 8.79 -6.22
CA ILE A 124 10.33 7.69 -5.36
C ILE A 124 11.65 7.22 -5.95
N SER A 125 12.74 7.52 -5.25
CA SER A 125 14.07 7.27 -5.75
C SER A 125 14.26 5.76 -5.97
N MET A 126 15.02 5.37 -6.99
CA MET A 126 15.06 3.99 -7.46
C MET A 126 15.50 2.99 -6.37
N ASP A 127 16.25 3.46 -5.38
CA ASP A 127 16.62 2.72 -4.16
C ASP A 127 15.42 2.30 -3.30
N GLN A 128 14.37 3.13 -3.20
CA GLN A 128 13.15 2.84 -2.42
C GLN A 128 12.33 1.68 -3.02
N TYR A 129 12.62 1.30 -4.27
CA TYR A 129 12.03 0.16 -4.98
C TYR A 129 13.04 -0.99 -5.21
N ARG A 130 14.03 -1.15 -4.31
CA ARG A 130 14.75 -2.42 -4.19
C ARG A 130 13.76 -3.54 -3.86
N ASN A 131 13.27 -4.23 -4.88
CA ASN A 131 12.49 -5.45 -4.73
C ASN A 131 13.35 -6.48 -3.98
N PRO A 132 12.99 -6.88 -2.75
CA PRO A 132 13.80 -7.76 -1.93
C PRO A 132 13.80 -9.22 -2.43
N GLY A 133 13.04 -9.54 -3.48
CA GLY A 133 12.94 -10.89 -4.05
C GLY A 133 12.04 -11.84 -3.25
N ILE A 134 11.65 -11.48 -2.04
CA ILE A 134 10.87 -12.32 -1.12
C ILE A 134 9.42 -12.47 -1.61
N VAL A 135 8.97 -13.71 -1.71
CA VAL A 135 7.56 -14.08 -1.83
C VAL A 135 7.16 -14.90 -0.60
N LEU A 136 6.10 -14.47 0.07
CA LEU A 136 5.46 -15.24 1.13
C LEU A 136 4.38 -16.12 0.51
N VAL A 137 4.51 -17.44 0.65
CA VAL A 137 3.54 -18.41 0.18
C VAL A 137 2.73 -18.88 1.37
N GLN A 138 1.44 -18.55 1.41
CA GLN A 138 0.53 -19.08 2.41
C GLN A 138 0.22 -20.55 2.08
N LEU A 139 0.21 -21.40 3.10
CA LEU A 139 -0.11 -22.83 2.96
C LEU A 139 -1.46 -23.17 3.62
N ASP A 140 -2.09 -24.26 3.19
CA ASP A 140 -3.21 -24.89 3.89
C ASP A 140 -2.73 -25.97 4.88
N GLU A 141 -3.68 -26.59 5.58
CA GLU A 141 -3.44 -27.70 6.53
C GLU A 141 -2.75 -28.94 5.89
N ALA A 142 -2.76 -29.04 4.56
CA ALA A 142 -2.07 -30.08 3.80
C ALA A 142 -0.72 -29.59 3.22
N HIS A 143 -0.20 -28.46 3.72
CA HIS A 143 1.02 -27.77 3.28
C HIS A 143 1.03 -27.35 1.80
N ARG A 144 -0.14 -27.19 1.18
CA ARG A 144 -0.30 -26.80 -0.23
C ARG A 144 -0.40 -25.27 -0.38
N PRO A 145 0.25 -24.66 -1.38
CA PRO A 145 0.13 -23.23 -1.65
C PRO A 145 -1.31 -22.77 -1.91
N THR A 146 -1.80 -21.82 -1.12
CA THR A 146 -3.13 -21.19 -1.29
C THR A 146 -3.03 -19.76 -1.84
N ALA A 147 -2.06 -18.98 -1.37
CA ALA A 147 -1.81 -17.62 -1.83
C ALA A 147 -0.31 -17.32 -1.93
N ARG A 148 0.05 -16.35 -2.79
CA ARG A 148 1.43 -15.86 -2.96
C ARG A 148 1.46 -14.34 -2.86
N VAL A 149 2.15 -13.82 -1.86
CA VAL A 149 2.26 -12.39 -1.56
C VAL A 149 3.70 -11.93 -1.79
N ARG A 150 3.90 -11.04 -2.74
CA ARG A 150 5.23 -10.43 -2.98
C ARG A 150 5.50 -9.33 -1.96
N VAL A 151 6.67 -9.36 -1.33
CA VAL A 151 7.14 -8.27 -0.48
C VAL A 151 7.61 -7.14 -1.40
N THR A 152 6.86 -6.02 -1.45
CA THR A 152 7.07 -4.97 -2.46
C THR A 152 8.04 -3.87 -2.04
N ARG A 153 8.17 -3.62 -0.74
CA ARG A 153 9.09 -2.65 -0.12
C ARG A 153 9.31 -3.01 1.35
N LEU A 154 10.35 -2.47 1.96
CA LEU A 154 10.65 -2.63 3.38
C LEU A 154 10.51 -1.28 4.13
N PRO A 155 10.14 -1.27 5.43
CA PRO A 155 9.63 -2.41 6.19
C PRO A 155 8.26 -2.87 5.67
N PHE A 156 8.06 -4.18 5.57
CA PHE A 156 6.80 -4.78 5.13
C PHE A 156 5.98 -5.23 6.33
N THR A 157 4.86 -4.57 6.61
CA THR A 157 4.06 -4.83 7.83
C THR A 157 3.01 -5.92 7.62
N ILE A 158 2.84 -6.77 8.63
CA ILE A 158 1.90 -7.89 8.64
C ILE A 158 1.07 -7.84 9.93
N GLY A 159 -0.24 -8.06 9.81
CA GLY A 159 -1.14 -8.11 10.96
C GLY A 159 -2.61 -8.09 10.58
N ARG A 160 -3.50 -8.11 11.58
CA ARG A 160 -4.96 -8.13 11.37
C ARG A 160 -5.56 -6.79 10.95
N SER A 161 -4.91 -5.66 11.24
CA SER A 161 -5.45 -4.35 10.80
C SER A 161 -5.32 -4.17 9.29
N ALA A 162 -6.29 -3.47 8.69
CA ALA A 162 -6.26 -3.06 7.29
C ALA A 162 -5.12 -2.06 6.97
N ASP A 163 -4.44 -1.53 7.99
CA ASP A 163 -3.27 -0.65 7.84
C ASP A 163 -1.97 -1.40 7.47
N ASN A 164 -1.98 -2.74 7.48
CA ASN A 164 -0.81 -3.55 7.15
C ASN A 164 -0.69 -3.80 5.64
N MET A 165 0.53 -4.09 5.19
CA MET A 165 0.78 -4.43 3.79
C MET A 165 0.31 -5.85 3.44
N LEU A 166 0.36 -6.76 4.40
CA LEU A 166 -0.33 -8.05 4.37
C LEU A 166 -1.32 -8.09 5.55
N VAL A 167 -2.60 -8.18 5.22
CA VAL A 167 -3.69 -8.32 6.19
C VAL A 167 -4.00 -9.79 6.38
N LEU A 168 -4.00 -10.26 7.63
CA LEU A 168 -4.35 -11.64 7.99
C LEU A 168 -5.61 -11.64 8.85
N ASP A 169 -6.67 -12.31 8.39
CA ASP A 169 -7.94 -12.41 9.10
C ASP A 169 -7.89 -13.54 10.13
N ASP A 170 -7.17 -13.30 11.22
CA ASP A 170 -6.99 -14.25 12.32
C ASP A 170 -6.99 -13.52 13.68
N LEU A 171 -7.78 -14.04 14.62
CA LEU A 171 -7.90 -13.52 15.98
C LEU A 171 -6.61 -13.70 16.81
N CYS A 172 -5.80 -14.71 16.49
CA CYS A 172 -4.48 -14.94 17.08
C CYS A 172 -3.42 -13.95 16.57
N VAL A 173 -3.68 -13.23 15.47
CA VAL A 173 -2.74 -12.26 14.89
C VAL A 173 -3.04 -10.86 15.43
N ALA A 174 -2.03 -10.15 15.92
CA ALA A 174 -2.24 -8.79 16.46
C ALA A 174 -2.57 -7.76 15.36
N ARG A 175 -3.20 -6.63 15.73
CA ARG A 175 -3.53 -5.56 14.76
C ARG A 175 -2.33 -5.06 13.96
N LYS A 176 -1.16 -4.98 14.60
CA LYS A 176 0.17 -4.88 13.97
C LYS A 176 0.98 -5.96 14.68
N HIS A 177 1.43 -6.99 13.97
CA HIS A 177 1.96 -8.20 14.59
C HIS A 177 3.45 -8.37 14.36
N CYS A 178 3.86 -8.33 13.10
CA CYS A 178 5.27 -8.43 12.74
C CYS A 178 5.56 -7.57 11.52
N ARG A 179 6.85 -7.40 11.23
CA ARG A 179 7.32 -6.74 10.01
C ARG A 179 8.57 -7.40 9.47
N ILE A 180 8.73 -7.40 8.16
CA ILE A 180 9.99 -7.78 7.51
C ILE A 180 10.87 -6.54 7.39
N VAL A 181 12.13 -6.67 7.78
CA VAL A 181 13.17 -5.65 7.73
C VAL A 181 14.45 -6.23 7.14
N GLU A 182 15.28 -5.39 6.53
CA GLU A 182 16.66 -5.75 6.15
C GLU A 182 17.61 -5.30 7.27
N LYS A 183 18.44 -6.21 7.79
CA LYS A 183 19.48 -5.94 8.78
C LYS A 183 20.75 -6.65 8.35
N ASN A 184 21.86 -5.92 8.21
CA ASN A 184 23.17 -6.45 7.82
C ASN A 184 23.15 -7.28 6.52
N GLY A 185 22.28 -6.90 5.55
CA GLY A 185 22.10 -7.63 4.28
C GLY A 185 21.27 -8.92 4.37
N ALA A 186 20.76 -9.27 5.55
CA ALA A 186 19.81 -10.37 5.75
C ALA A 186 18.38 -9.83 5.95
N PHE A 187 17.39 -10.55 5.44
CA PHE A 187 15.98 -10.24 5.69
C PHE A 187 15.51 -10.96 6.94
N ILE A 188 14.86 -10.22 7.85
CA ILE A 188 14.41 -10.71 9.14
C ILE A 188 12.94 -10.33 9.32
N LEU A 189 12.11 -11.31 9.65
CA LEU A 189 10.76 -11.10 10.17
C LEU A 189 10.87 -10.89 11.68
N GLU A 190 10.40 -9.76 12.20
CA GLU A 190 10.41 -9.45 13.63
C GLU A 190 9.01 -9.18 14.17
N ASP A 191 8.66 -9.81 15.30
CA ASP A 191 7.48 -9.46 16.11
C ASP A 191 7.63 -8.04 16.68
N VAL A 192 6.54 -7.28 16.74
CA VAL A 192 6.56 -5.89 17.26
C VAL A 192 6.28 -5.80 18.76
N GLY A 193 6.52 -6.88 19.51
CA GLY A 193 6.24 -6.98 20.95
C GLY A 193 4.82 -7.45 21.25
N THR A 194 4.30 -8.42 20.49
CA THR A 194 2.93 -8.89 20.64
C THR A 194 2.81 -10.15 21.50
N ALA A 195 1.61 -10.41 22.03
CA ALA A 195 1.38 -11.47 23.03
C ALA A 195 1.52 -12.87 22.43
N ASN A 196 0.98 -13.08 21.24
CA ASN A 196 1.23 -14.27 20.45
C ASN A 196 2.49 -14.02 19.63
N LYS A 197 3.46 -14.91 19.75
CA LYS A 197 4.77 -14.78 19.10
C LYS A 197 4.82 -15.53 17.77
N LEU A 198 5.90 -15.33 17.01
CA LEU A 198 6.15 -16.10 15.80
C LEU A 198 6.52 -17.53 16.18
N PHE A 199 6.19 -18.50 15.33
CA PHE A 199 6.61 -19.88 15.53
C PHE A 199 7.34 -20.39 14.28
N ALA A 200 8.58 -20.86 14.44
CA ALA A 200 9.43 -21.29 13.35
C ALA A 200 10.36 -22.41 13.82
N GLY A 201 10.64 -23.39 12.96
CA GLY A 201 11.54 -24.51 13.29
C GLY A 201 11.11 -25.35 14.50
N GLY A 202 9.81 -25.36 14.85
CA GLY A 202 9.29 -26.06 16.03
C GLY A 202 9.37 -25.26 17.35
N ALA A 203 9.81 -24.01 17.33
CA ALA A 203 9.99 -23.17 18.51
C ALA A 203 9.31 -21.80 18.39
N VAL A 204 8.95 -21.22 19.53
CA VAL A 204 8.45 -19.85 19.64
C VAL A 204 9.62 -18.86 19.60
N THR A 205 9.51 -17.78 18.82
CA THR A 205 10.57 -16.78 18.65
C THR A 205 10.02 -15.37 18.41
N ASP A 206 10.83 -14.36 18.73
CA ASP A 206 10.58 -12.94 18.37
C ASP A 206 11.05 -12.60 16.96
N HIS A 207 11.94 -13.42 16.38
CA HIS A 207 12.58 -13.13 15.10
C HIS A 207 12.85 -14.40 14.28
N VAL A 208 12.67 -14.29 12.96
CA VAL A 208 12.93 -15.36 11.99
C VAL A 208 13.80 -14.78 10.87
N VAL A 209 14.97 -15.37 10.64
CA VAL A 209 15.78 -15.04 9.46
C VAL A 209 15.12 -15.67 8.23
N LEU A 210 14.83 -14.86 7.21
CA LEU A 210 14.18 -15.32 6.00
C LEU A 210 15.23 -15.79 5.00
N SER A 211 15.20 -17.09 4.71
CA SER A 211 15.96 -17.76 3.64
C SER A 211 14.99 -18.45 2.69
N ASP A 212 15.48 -18.98 1.56
CA ASP A 212 14.61 -19.78 0.69
C ASP A 212 14.10 -21.03 1.40
N GLN A 213 12.85 -21.42 1.12
CA GLN A 213 12.11 -22.50 1.77
C GLN A 213 11.91 -22.38 3.30
N THR A 214 12.30 -21.27 3.95
CA THR A 214 12.02 -21.07 5.38
C THR A 214 10.51 -21.12 5.64
N THR A 215 10.08 -21.99 6.56
CA THR A 215 8.68 -22.03 7.03
C THR A 215 8.53 -21.41 8.41
N PHE A 216 7.41 -20.71 8.61
CA PHE A 216 7.04 -20.08 9.88
C PHE A 216 5.53 -19.87 9.95
N TYR A 217 5.02 -19.65 11.15
CA TYR A 217 3.60 -19.40 11.44
C TYR A 217 3.41 -18.01 12.01
N ILE A 218 2.32 -17.36 11.59
CA ILE A 218 1.79 -16.12 12.16
C ILE A 218 0.35 -16.41 12.57
N GLY A 219 0.08 -16.49 13.88
CA GLY A 219 -1.18 -17.04 14.37
C GLY A 219 -1.33 -18.49 13.92
N ASN A 220 -2.47 -18.82 13.31
CA ASN A 220 -2.75 -20.14 12.74
C ASN A 220 -2.37 -20.26 11.26
N VAL A 221 -1.74 -19.23 10.67
CA VAL A 221 -1.41 -19.19 9.24
C VAL A 221 0.03 -19.60 9.01
N GLU A 222 0.24 -20.71 8.30
CA GLU A 222 1.56 -21.15 7.84
C GLU A 222 2.01 -20.38 6.58
N PHE A 223 3.28 -19.97 6.58
CA PHE A 223 3.96 -19.41 5.44
C PHE A 223 5.23 -20.20 5.10
N ARG A 224 5.52 -20.31 3.81
CA ARG A 224 6.83 -20.67 3.27
C ARG A 224 7.41 -19.49 2.48
N VAL A 225 8.69 -19.21 2.66
CA VAL A 225 9.42 -18.23 1.86
C VAL A 225 9.83 -18.85 0.53
N GLU A 226 9.56 -18.16 -0.58
CA GLU A 226 10.20 -18.37 -1.87
C GLU A 226 11.06 -17.14 -2.19
N MET A 227 12.38 -17.31 -2.26
CA MET A 227 13.32 -16.25 -2.64
C MET A 227 13.47 -16.22 -4.16
N GLY A 228 12.79 -15.27 -4.81
CA GLY A 228 13.13 -14.89 -6.16
C GLY A 228 14.51 -14.26 -6.20
N MET A 229 15.28 -14.53 -7.27
CA MET A 229 16.55 -13.85 -7.51
C MET A 229 16.36 -12.34 -7.44
N THR A 230 16.89 -11.71 -6.40
CA THR A 230 17.15 -10.27 -6.44
C THR A 230 18.00 -10.03 -7.68
N ARG A 231 17.54 -9.14 -8.58
CA ARG A 231 18.41 -8.61 -9.63
C ARG A 231 19.50 -7.83 -8.90
N SER A 232 20.61 -8.51 -8.61
CA SER A 232 21.76 -7.88 -7.97
C SER A 232 22.11 -6.62 -8.77
N GLY A 233 22.39 -5.53 -8.05
CA GLY A 233 22.86 -4.28 -8.67
C GLY A 233 24.13 -4.47 -9.51
N SER A 234 24.82 -5.61 -9.36
CA SER A 234 25.93 -6.07 -10.19
C SER A 234 25.51 -6.70 -11.54
N THR A 235 24.36 -6.33 -12.11
CA THR A 235 24.03 -6.71 -13.50
C THR A 235 24.75 -5.77 -14.46
N HIS A 236 26.06 -5.98 -14.63
CA HIS A 236 26.97 -5.20 -15.47
C HIS A 236 26.76 -5.47 -16.99
N LEU A 237 25.51 -5.67 -17.40
CA LEU A 237 25.06 -6.09 -18.73
C LEU A 237 24.30 -4.99 -19.50
N TYR A 238 24.30 -3.76 -18.99
CA TYR A 238 23.93 -2.55 -19.74
C TYR A 238 25.12 -1.59 -19.80
N GLN A 239 26.24 -2.08 -20.32
CA GLN A 239 27.28 -1.22 -20.88
C GLN A 239 27.63 -1.74 -22.28
N GLY A 240 26.85 -1.29 -23.26
CA GLY A 240 26.98 -1.71 -24.65
C GLY A 240 26.08 -0.88 -25.57
N ALA A 241 26.67 -0.39 -26.68
CA ALA A 241 26.00 0.31 -27.78
C ALA A 241 25.34 1.67 -27.43
N GLY A 242 26.15 2.66 -27.05
CA GLY A 242 25.75 4.08 -26.93
C GLY A 242 26.66 5.08 -27.67
N GLU A 243 27.88 4.70 -28.02
CA GLU A 243 28.80 5.53 -28.81
C GLU A 243 28.50 5.38 -30.30
N ARG A 244 27.58 6.20 -30.82
CA ARG A 244 27.62 6.61 -32.22
C ARG A 244 28.31 7.96 -32.28
N TYR A 245 29.43 7.98 -32.98
CA TYR A 245 30.20 9.17 -33.30
C TYR A 245 29.32 10.18 -34.02
N TYR A 246 29.36 11.43 -33.57
CA TYR A 246 29.09 12.59 -34.40
C TYR A 246 30.44 13.23 -34.71
N GLU A 247 30.92 12.99 -35.93
CA GLU A 247 31.83 13.84 -36.72
C GLU A 247 31.85 13.27 -38.15
#